data_AF-A0A3D0LEM4-F1
#
_entry.id   AF-A0A3D0LEM4-F1
#
_cell.length_a   1.000
_cell.length_b   1.000
_cell.length_c   1.000
_cell.angle_alpha   90.00
_cell.angle_beta   90.00
_cell.angle_gamma   90.00
#
_symmetry.space_group_name_H-M   'P 1'
#
loop_
_entity.id
_entity.type
_entity.pdbx_description
1 polymer ?
#
loop_
_entity_poly.entity_id
_entity_poly.type
_entity_poly.pdbx_seq_one_letter_code
_entity_poly.pdbx_strand_id
1 'polypeptide(L)'
;LATDPDREGEAISYHLAIALKLEDKNYKRITFNEITKTAVKESIKNAREIDMNLVDAQQARRVLDRLVGYEISPLLWQKVKRGLSAGRVQSAALKMICDRENEINAFVPEEYWTLDSLLAVPGSKSSIAFHYSGDIASKEEADKIMKAAGKAEFIVSEVKEGTRTRKAPLPFTTSTLQQDASSRLNFSTSKTMKLAQELYEGVDVKGKGTIGLITYLRTDSVRISEEADKAAREFITANYGADYVAEESRDGNKGKRIQDAHEAIRPTNIEIKPENLKDSVSRDLFRLYQLIYNRFLASRMKPAVYKTVAVTVTAGDASFKANTSALSFEGFMKVYKSDTEEKDIKNKSIDALKKGTVLSLDSFDPKQHFTQPPAHYTEALLVRTMEENGIGRPSTYAPTISVIMNRRYIVKEEKNLYVTELGEAVNGIMEKAFPAIINTEFTANMESLLDSIGDGVIDWKVVVKNFYPDLDIAVKNAEKVLENVHIADEVSDTQCEECGRMMVIKYGPHGKFLACPGFPECKNTKPYLEKIGVACPKCGKDLIVRRTKKGRRFYGCIDFPECDYMSWTRPSEEKSLKTIKLV
;
A
#
# COMPACT_ATOMS: atom_id res chain seq x y z
N LEU A 1 8.67 12.01 33.71
CA LEU A 1 8.88 11.96 32.25
C LEU A 1 7.66 11.29 31.61
N ALA A 2 7.02 11.96 30.66
CA ALA A 2 5.69 11.58 30.14
C ALA A 2 5.65 11.58 28.60
N THR A 3 6.68 11.00 27.98
CA THR A 3 6.78 10.85 26.52
C THR A 3 5.87 9.72 26.03
N ASP A 4 5.73 9.58 24.71
CA ASP A 4 4.92 8.53 24.09
C ASP A 4 5.26 7.11 24.56
N PRO A 5 4.31 6.15 24.51
CA PRO A 5 4.48 4.78 25.00
C PRO A 5 5.20 3.85 24.00
N ASP A 6 6.07 4.38 23.14
CA ASP A 6 6.88 3.62 22.19
C ASP A 6 8.39 3.69 22.51
N ARG A 7 9.21 2.92 21.79
CA ARG A 7 10.67 2.90 22.00
C ARG A 7 11.34 4.26 21.76
N GLU A 8 10.78 5.08 20.87
CA GLU A 8 11.28 6.44 20.61
C GLU A 8 11.00 7.34 21.82
N GLY A 9 9.79 7.28 22.37
CA GLY A 9 9.41 7.96 23.60
C GLY A 9 10.27 7.53 24.78
N GLU A 10 10.58 6.24 24.90
CA GLU A 10 11.47 5.74 25.96
C GLU A 10 12.89 6.29 25.84
N ALA A 11 13.47 6.28 24.62
CA ALA A 11 14.77 6.87 24.35
C ALA A 11 14.81 8.38 24.60
N ILE A 12 13.75 9.12 24.27
CA ILE A 12 13.64 10.55 24.59
C ILE A 12 13.64 10.75 26.10
N SER A 13 12.87 9.95 26.85
CA SER A 13 12.87 10.01 28.33
C SER A 13 14.27 9.74 28.90
N TYR A 14 14.98 8.74 28.38
CA TYR A 14 16.36 8.44 28.76
C TYR A 14 17.31 9.63 28.49
N HIS A 15 17.27 10.19 27.29
CA HIS A 15 18.10 11.34 26.95
C HIS A 15 17.75 12.59 27.76
N LEU A 16 16.47 12.82 28.08
CA LEU A 16 16.05 13.90 28.97
C LEU A 16 16.56 13.70 30.39
N ALA A 17 16.53 12.46 30.92
CA ALA A 17 17.05 12.17 32.25
C ALA A 17 18.55 12.52 32.36
N ILE A 18 19.34 12.17 31.34
CA ILE A 18 20.77 12.52 31.26
C ILE A 18 20.96 14.03 31.09
N ALA A 19 20.29 14.63 30.11
CA ALA A 19 20.47 16.05 29.77
C ALA A 19 20.10 16.97 30.94
N LEU A 20 19.10 16.57 31.73
CA LEU A 20 18.64 17.29 32.92
C LEU A 20 19.37 16.84 34.21
N LYS A 21 20.32 15.90 34.13
CA LYS A 21 21.09 15.35 35.26
C LYS A 21 20.20 14.84 36.39
N LEU A 22 19.23 13.98 36.03
CA LEU A 22 18.25 13.43 36.97
C LEU A 22 18.73 12.18 37.71
N GLU A 23 19.97 11.72 37.47
CA GLU A 23 20.54 10.49 38.05
C GLU A 23 20.43 10.45 39.59
N ASP A 24 20.67 11.57 40.26
CA ASP A 24 20.55 11.70 41.73
C ASP A 24 19.17 12.26 42.18
N LYS A 25 18.19 12.32 41.27
CA LYS A 25 16.86 12.89 41.54
C LYS A 25 15.81 11.78 41.54
N ASN A 26 14.77 11.95 42.35
CA ASN A 26 13.61 11.08 42.31
C ASN A 26 12.72 11.47 41.12
N TYR A 27 12.99 10.90 39.95
CA TYR A 27 12.15 11.02 38.77
C TYR A 27 11.45 9.69 38.48
N LYS A 28 10.32 9.75 37.78
CA LYS A 28 9.59 8.58 37.32
C LYS A 28 9.13 8.73 35.86
N ARG A 29 8.90 7.60 35.21
CA ARG A 29 8.36 7.45 33.86
C ARG A 29 6.89 7.03 33.96
N ILE A 30 6.02 7.77 33.28
CA ILE A 30 4.59 7.42 33.15
C ILE A 30 4.28 7.18 31.68
N THR A 31 3.46 6.18 31.37
CA THR A 31 3.00 5.87 30.00
C THR A 31 1.49 5.78 29.97
N PHE A 32 0.88 6.26 28.89
CA PHE A 32 -0.56 6.16 28.65
C PHE A 32 -0.83 6.03 27.15
N ASN A 33 -1.87 5.28 26.78
CA ASN A 33 -2.29 5.11 25.39
C ASN A 33 -3.35 6.12 24.95
N GLU A 34 -3.84 6.95 25.87
CA GLU A 34 -4.82 8.00 25.60
C GLU A 34 -4.66 9.12 26.61
N ILE A 35 -4.93 10.35 26.18
CA ILE A 35 -4.82 11.54 27.02
C ILE A 35 -6.19 11.84 27.65
N THR A 36 -6.61 10.96 28.58
CA THR A 36 -7.84 11.13 29.36
C THR A 36 -7.51 11.35 30.84
N LYS A 37 -8.42 12.02 31.58
CA LYS A 37 -8.24 12.25 33.02
C LYS A 37 -8.00 10.95 33.79
N THR A 38 -8.68 9.87 33.42
CA THR A 38 -8.55 8.56 34.06
C THR A 38 -7.21 7.93 33.73
N ALA A 39 -6.84 7.84 32.43
CA ALA A 39 -5.58 7.24 32.00
C ALA A 39 -4.36 7.97 32.57
N VAL A 40 -4.37 9.32 32.59
CA VAL A 40 -3.28 10.11 33.16
C VAL A 40 -3.15 9.86 34.67
N LYS A 41 -4.26 9.87 35.42
CA LYS A 41 -4.21 9.57 36.87
C LYS A 41 -3.71 8.17 37.15
N GLU A 42 -4.13 7.19 36.36
CA GLU A 42 -3.70 5.79 36.54
C GLU A 42 -2.22 5.60 36.18
N SER A 43 -1.74 6.28 35.12
CA SER A 43 -0.32 6.25 34.75
C SER A 43 0.59 6.86 35.83
N ILE A 44 0.12 7.87 36.57
CA ILE A 44 0.86 8.48 37.69
C ILE A 44 0.96 7.52 38.87
N LYS A 45 -0.10 6.75 39.16
CA LYS A 45 -0.07 5.74 40.23
C LYS A 45 0.87 4.58 39.89
N ASN A 46 0.89 4.17 38.63
CA ASN A 46 1.73 3.08 38.13
C ASN A 46 3.04 3.60 37.51
N ALA A 47 3.56 4.73 38.02
CA ALA A 47 4.78 5.31 37.52
C ALA A 47 5.96 4.35 37.74
N ARG A 48 6.77 4.14 36.70
CA ARG A 48 7.87 3.17 36.67
C ARG A 48 9.21 3.84 36.44
N GLU A 49 10.28 3.05 36.47
CA GLU A 49 11.58 3.47 35.94
C GLU A 49 11.61 3.43 34.41
N ILE A 50 12.63 4.04 33.82
CA ILE A 50 12.89 3.93 32.38
C ILE A 50 13.21 2.48 32.03
N ASP A 51 12.59 1.98 30.97
CA ASP A 51 12.84 0.65 30.44
C ASP A 51 14.06 0.68 29.52
N MET A 52 15.19 0.20 30.03
CA MET A 52 16.44 0.21 29.29
C MET A 52 16.44 -0.74 28.08
N ASN A 53 15.60 -1.78 28.05
CA ASN A 53 15.51 -2.67 26.90
C ASN A 53 14.91 -1.94 25.69
N LEU A 54 13.86 -1.13 25.93
CA LEU A 54 13.27 -0.29 24.89
C LEU A 54 14.22 0.83 24.42
N VAL A 55 15.00 1.42 25.34
CA VAL A 55 16.06 2.38 25.00
C VAL A 55 17.11 1.70 24.11
N ASP A 56 17.60 0.54 24.51
CA ASP A 56 18.61 -0.23 23.79
C ASP A 56 18.10 -0.66 22.41
N ALA A 57 16.84 -1.05 22.27
CA ALA A 57 16.23 -1.36 20.98
C ALA A 57 16.21 -0.14 20.04
N GLN A 58 15.91 1.05 20.58
CA GLN A 58 15.96 2.29 19.82
C GLN A 58 17.40 2.67 19.44
N GLN A 59 18.35 2.52 20.37
CA GLN A 59 19.76 2.77 20.11
C GLN A 59 20.34 1.84 19.05
N ALA A 60 20.06 0.53 19.13
CA ALA A 60 20.47 -0.44 18.13
C ALA A 60 19.95 -0.05 16.75
N ARG A 61 18.65 0.26 16.64
CA ARG A 61 18.04 0.75 15.40
C ARG A 61 18.78 1.99 14.87
N ARG A 62 19.01 2.98 15.74
CA ARG A 62 19.67 4.24 15.40
C ARG A 62 21.10 4.04 14.90
N VAL A 63 21.84 3.12 15.52
CA VAL A 63 23.21 2.75 15.16
C VAL A 63 23.25 1.97 13.85
N LEU A 64 22.41 0.95 13.68
CA LEU A 64 22.31 0.18 12.43
C LEU A 64 21.98 1.08 11.24
N ASP A 65 20.95 1.93 11.37
CA ASP A 65 20.58 2.88 10.33
C ASP A 65 21.71 3.90 10.04
N ARG A 66 22.50 4.26 11.07
CA ARG A 66 23.67 5.12 10.93
C ARG A 66 24.79 4.42 10.14
N LEU A 67 25.11 3.18 10.48
CA LEU A 67 26.14 2.38 9.80
C LEU A 67 25.79 2.22 8.32
N VAL A 68 24.59 1.71 8.00
CA VAL A 68 24.15 1.57 6.61
C VAL A 68 24.17 2.90 5.87
N GLY A 69 23.66 3.96 6.51
CA GLY A 69 23.59 5.27 5.89
C GLY A 69 24.97 5.87 5.60
N TYR A 70 25.91 5.81 6.55
CA TYR A 70 27.21 6.47 6.44
C TYR A 70 28.19 5.69 5.58
N GLU A 71 28.09 4.36 5.54
CA GLU A 71 28.97 3.52 4.73
C GLU A 71 28.51 3.47 3.26
N ILE A 72 27.20 3.36 3.00
CA ILE A 72 26.70 3.16 1.62
C ILE A 72 26.44 4.49 0.90
N SER A 73 25.95 5.53 1.58
CA SER A 73 25.56 6.78 0.89
C SER A 73 26.72 7.48 0.18
N PRO A 74 27.96 7.52 0.70
CA PRO A 74 29.10 8.09 -0.03
C PRO A 74 29.36 7.42 -1.39
N LEU A 75 29.18 6.10 -1.47
CA LEU A 75 29.33 5.35 -2.73
C LEU A 75 28.27 5.77 -3.75
N LEU A 76 27.01 5.95 -3.30
CA LEU A 76 25.95 6.49 -4.15
C LEU A 76 26.25 7.92 -4.59
N TRP A 77 26.89 8.73 -3.74
CA TRP A 77 27.25 10.11 -4.09
C TRP A 77 28.33 10.18 -5.15
N GLN A 78 29.34 9.30 -5.07
CA GLN A 78 30.42 9.23 -6.04
C GLN A 78 29.93 8.82 -7.42
N LYS A 79 28.93 7.94 -7.51
CA LYS A 79 28.52 7.34 -8.79
C LYS A 79 27.26 7.91 -9.41
N VAL A 80 26.34 8.44 -8.61
CA VAL A 80 25.05 8.92 -9.10
C VAL A 80 24.90 10.41 -8.87
N LYS A 81 24.79 10.84 -7.61
CA LYS A 81 24.60 12.25 -7.26
C LYS A 81 24.83 12.49 -5.77
N ARG A 82 25.40 13.64 -5.41
CA ARG A 82 25.41 14.10 -4.00
C ARG A 82 23.98 14.26 -3.46
N GLY A 83 23.80 13.93 -2.17
CA GLY A 83 22.52 14.07 -1.46
C GLY A 83 21.58 12.87 -1.57
N LEU A 84 22.03 11.76 -2.15
CA LEU A 84 21.33 10.47 -2.11
C LEU A 84 21.49 9.79 -0.75
N SER A 85 20.69 8.79 -0.46
CA SER A 85 20.94 7.90 0.68
C SER A 85 20.49 6.49 0.40
N ALA A 86 21.19 5.56 1.03
CA ALA A 86 20.72 4.22 1.27
C ALA A 86 20.26 4.09 2.74
N GLY A 87 19.38 3.13 2.98
CA GLY A 87 18.99 2.70 4.31
C GLY A 87 18.16 1.45 4.20
N ARG A 88 18.27 0.56 5.17
CA ARG A 88 17.67 -0.78 5.13
C ARG A 88 16.19 -0.76 4.71
N VAL A 89 15.36 0.00 5.43
CA VAL A 89 13.91 0.08 5.16
C VAL A 89 13.59 0.88 3.88
N GLN A 90 14.27 2.01 3.64
CA GLN A 90 14.01 2.83 2.45
C GLN A 90 14.41 2.14 1.14
N SER A 91 15.50 1.40 1.15
CA SER A 91 16.02 0.71 -0.03
C SER A 91 15.18 -0.53 -0.32
N ALA A 92 14.72 -1.26 0.70
CA ALA A 92 13.76 -2.35 0.52
C ALA A 92 12.42 -1.84 -0.05
N ALA A 93 11.88 -0.73 0.48
CA ALA A 93 10.64 -0.15 -0.04
C ALA A 93 10.78 0.36 -1.49
N LEU A 94 11.92 0.97 -1.84
CA LEU A 94 12.21 1.35 -3.23
C LEU A 94 12.27 0.12 -4.14
N LYS A 95 12.98 -0.93 -3.71
CA LYS A 95 13.07 -2.20 -4.46
C LYS A 95 11.69 -2.78 -4.76
N MET A 96 10.78 -2.82 -3.78
CA MET A 96 9.42 -3.31 -4.01
C MET A 96 8.72 -2.58 -5.16
N ILE A 97 8.88 -1.25 -5.25
CA ILE A 97 8.29 -0.46 -6.35
C ILE A 97 8.99 -0.76 -7.68
N CYS A 98 10.33 -0.87 -7.69
CA CYS A 98 11.08 -1.25 -8.88
C CYS A 98 10.69 -2.63 -9.40
N ASP A 99 10.53 -3.61 -8.51
CA ASP A 99 10.14 -4.97 -8.85
C ASP A 99 8.72 -4.99 -9.47
N ARG A 100 7.78 -4.22 -8.91
CA ARG A 100 6.44 -4.05 -9.49
C ARG A 100 6.49 -3.43 -10.89
N GLU A 101 7.32 -2.43 -11.11
CA GLU A 101 7.51 -1.83 -12.44
C GLU A 101 8.10 -2.86 -13.43
N ASN A 102 9.05 -3.69 -12.98
CA ASN A 102 9.60 -4.77 -13.79
C ASN A 102 8.54 -5.83 -14.14
N GLU A 103 7.71 -6.24 -13.18
CA GLU A 103 6.57 -7.15 -13.40
C GLU A 103 5.62 -6.60 -14.46
N ILE A 104 5.24 -5.33 -14.34
CA ILE A 104 4.34 -4.65 -15.29
C ILE A 104 4.96 -4.59 -16.69
N ASN A 105 6.27 -4.25 -16.78
CA ASN A 105 6.96 -4.13 -18.06
C ASN A 105 7.16 -5.50 -18.75
N ALA A 106 7.42 -6.56 -17.98
CA ALA A 106 7.59 -7.92 -18.47
C ALA A 106 6.25 -8.60 -18.80
N PHE A 107 5.12 -8.05 -18.35
CA PHE A 107 3.81 -8.66 -18.53
C PHE A 107 3.39 -8.74 -20.01
N VAL A 108 2.98 -9.93 -20.41
CA VAL A 108 2.39 -10.23 -21.72
C VAL A 108 0.92 -10.57 -21.50
N PRO A 109 -0.02 -9.73 -21.98
CA PRO A 109 -1.44 -10.02 -21.86
C PRO A 109 -1.83 -11.29 -22.60
N GLU A 110 -2.55 -12.17 -21.91
CA GLU A 110 -3.16 -13.36 -22.46
C GLU A 110 -4.65 -13.10 -22.74
N GLU A 111 -5.11 -13.57 -23.89
CA GLU A 111 -6.51 -13.50 -24.29
C GLU A 111 -7.32 -14.53 -23.50
N TYR A 112 -8.52 -14.14 -23.09
CA TYR A 112 -9.53 -15.06 -22.59
C TYR A 112 -10.92 -14.53 -22.92
N TRP A 113 -11.92 -15.40 -22.90
CA TRP A 113 -13.30 -15.05 -23.18
C TRP A 113 -14.18 -15.35 -21.98
N THR A 114 -15.17 -14.50 -21.78
CA THR A 114 -16.32 -14.82 -20.92
C THR A 114 -17.55 -14.99 -21.79
N LEU A 115 -18.42 -15.92 -21.40
CA LEU A 115 -19.65 -16.19 -22.13
C LEU A 115 -20.84 -16.10 -21.19
N ASP A 116 -21.72 -15.14 -21.43
CA ASP A 116 -23.03 -15.10 -20.78
C ASP A 116 -24.09 -15.65 -21.75
N SER A 117 -25.00 -16.48 -21.25
CA SER A 117 -26.24 -16.83 -21.94
C SER A 117 -27.38 -15.96 -21.41
N LEU A 118 -28.04 -15.20 -22.28
CA LEU A 118 -29.23 -14.43 -21.94
C LEU A 118 -30.45 -15.34 -22.10
N LEU A 119 -31.04 -15.72 -20.97
CA LEU A 119 -32.15 -16.67 -20.92
C LEU A 119 -33.45 -15.98 -20.54
N ALA A 120 -34.50 -16.24 -21.31
CA ALA A 120 -35.86 -15.83 -20.98
C ALA A 120 -36.40 -16.68 -19.83
N VAL A 121 -36.66 -16.00 -18.71
CA VAL A 121 -37.22 -16.63 -17.50
C VAL A 121 -38.74 -16.38 -17.44
N PRO A 122 -39.57 -17.42 -17.24
CA PRO A 122 -41.01 -17.26 -17.10
C PRO A 122 -41.36 -16.22 -16.02
N GLY A 123 -42.20 -15.24 -16.37
CA GLY A 123 -42.61 -14.15 -15.47
C GLY A 123 -41.64 -12.96 -15.40
N SER A 124 -40.49 -13.02 -16.08
CA SER A 124 -39.58 -11.88 -16.25
C SER A 124 -39.91 -11.08 -17.51
N LYS A 125 -39.80 -9.74 -17.44
CA LYS A 125 -39.93 -8.86 -18.62
C LYS A 125 -38.66 -8.78 -19.46
N SER A 126 -37.54 -9.23 -18.93
CA SER A 126 -36.22 -9.18 -19.57
C SER A 126 -35.47 -10.48 -19.31
N SER A 127 -34.61 -10.84 -20.26
CA SER A 127 -33.73 -11.99 -20.12
C SER A 127 -32.64 -11.76 -19.09
N ILE A 128 -32.20 -12.87 -18.50
CA ILE A 128 -31.28 -12.89 -17.37
C ILE A 128 -29.99 -13.51 -17.86
N ALA A 129 -28.86 -12.87 -17.53
CA ALA A 129 -27.54 -13.39 -17.82
C ALA A 129 -27.19 -14.54 -16.87
N PHE A 130 -26.82 -15.68 -17.45
CA PHE A 130 -26.17 -16.79 -16.76
C PHE A 130 -24.77 -16.95 -17.33
N HIS A 131 -23.77 -16.91 -16.46
CA HIS A 131 -22.36 -16.93 -16.81
C HIS A 131 -21.86 -18.36 -16.98
N TYR A 132 -21.14 -18.65 -18.06
CA TYR A 132 -20.52 -19.95 -18.28
C TYR A 132 -19.51 -20.27 -17.16
N SER A 133 -19.51 -21.51 -16.67
CA SER A 133 -18.74 -21.89 -15.49
C SER A 133 -17.29 -22.32 -15.77
N GLY A 134 -16.93 -22.54 -17.04
CA GLY A 134 -15.58 -22.96 -17.45
C GLY A 134 -14.75 -21.80 -17.96
N ASP A 135 -13.43 -22.02 -18.04
CA ASP A 135 -12.51 -21.08 -18.66
C ASP A 135 -12.57 -21.21 -20.20
N ILE A 136 -12.43 -20.09 -20.91
CA ILE A 136 -12.45 -20.05 -22.38
C ILE A 136 -11.19 -19.30 -22.85
N ALA A 137 -10.27 -20.01 -23.48
CA ALA A 137 -8.97 -19.46 -23.87
C ALA A 137 -9.02 -18.71 -25.20
N SER A 138 -10.00 -18.99 -26.07
CA SER A 138 -10.06 -18.37 -27.39
C SER A 138 -11.48 -18.20 -27.92
N LYS A 139 -11.61 -17.39 -28.98
CA LYS A 139 -12.87 -17.19 -29.68
C LYS A 139 -13.40 -18.50 -30.29
N GLU A 140 -12.54 -19.33 -30.86
CA GLU A 140 -12.93 -20.60 -31.46
C GLU A 140 -13.52 -21.55 -30.42
N GLU A 141 -13.01 -21.51 -29.19
CA GLU A 141 -13.57 -22.27 -28.08
C GLU A 141 -14.93 -21.73 -27.65
N ALA A 142 -15.07 -20.40 -27.53
CA ALA A 142 -16.37 -19.76 -27.28
C ALA A 142 -17.41 -20.14 -28.35
N ASP A 143 -17.03 -20.09 -29.62
CA ASP A 143 -17.90 -20.43 -30.76
C ASP A 143 -18.32 -21.91 -30.75
N LYS A 144 -17.41 -22.82 -30.36
CA LYS A 144 -17.74 -24.25 -30.19
C LYS A 144 -18.75 -24.45 -29.06
N ILE A 145 -18.54 -23.81 -27.92
CA ILE A 145 -19.45 -23.89 -26.77
C ILE A 145 -20.83 -23.34 -27.14
N MET A 146 -20.90 -22.16 -27.76
CA MET A 146 -22.16 -21.55 -28.20
C MET A 146 -22.91 -22.43 -29.21
N LYS A 147 -22.19 -23.02 -30.18
CA LYS A 147 -22.81 -23.90 -31.20
C LYS A 147 -23.35 -25.21 -30.62
N ALA A 148 -22.67 -25.77 -29.61
CA ALA A 148 -23.11 -26.96 -28.91
C ALA A 148 -24.31 -26.65 -28.00
N ALA A 149 -24.18 -25.64 -27.14
CA ALA A 149 -25.22 -25.24 -26.19
C ALA A 149 -26.49 -24.70 -26.87
N GLY A 150 -26.35 -23.96 -27.98
CA GLY A 150 -27.50 -23.42 -28.73
C GLY A 150 -28.39 -24.46 -29.40
N LYS A 151 -27.98 -25.73 -29.44
CA LYS A 151 -28.80 -26.86 -29.92
C LYS A 151 -29.49 -27.64 -28.79
N ALA A 152 -29.11 -27.37 -27.54
CA ALA A 152 -29.62 -28.05 -26.37
C ALA A 152 -30.70 -27.23 -25.67
N GLU A 153 -31.54 -27.90 -24.88
CA GLU A 153 -32.46 -27.20 -23.96
C GLU A 153 -31.69 -26.69 -22.75
N PHE A 154 -31.98 -25.46 -22.33
CA PHE A 154 -31.43 -24.87 -21.12
C PHE A 154 -32.32 -25.26 -19.94
N ILE A 155 -31.81 -26.13 -19.07
CA ILE A 155 -32.58 -26.69 -17.96
C ILE A 155 -31.91 -26.30 -16.64
N VAL A 156 -32.70 -25.76 -15.71
CA VAL A 156 -32.24 -25.52 -14.34
C VAL A 156 -31.90 -26.85 -13.67
N SER A 157 -30.61 -27.13 -13.47
CA SER A 157 -30.12 -28.38 -12.90
C SER A 157 -29.99 -28.32 -11.38
N GLU A 158 -29.72 -27.14 -10.84
CA GLU A 158 -29.54 -26.90 -9.40
C GLU A 158 -30.02 -25.50 -9.01
N VAL A 159 -30.71 -25.42 -7.86
CA VAL A 159 -31.01 -24.17 -7.16
C VAL A 159 -30.51 -24.34 -5.73
N LYS A 160 -29.57 -23.48 -5.33
CA LYS A 160 -28.96 -23.51 -4.01
C LYS A 160 -29.23 -22.21 -3.28
N GLU A 161 -30.04 -22.31 -2.24
CA GLU A 161 -30.22 -21.23 -1.28
C GLU A 161 -29.12 -21.28 -0.21
N GLY A 162 -28.69 -20.11 0.23
CA GLY A 162 -27.68 -20.00 1.27
C GLY A 162 -27.71 -18.65 1.95
N THR A 163 -26.86 -18.54 2.96
CA THR A 163 -26.58 -17.29 3.64
C THR A 163 -25.10 -17.00 3.55
N ARG A 164 -24.77 -15.77 3.19
CA ARG A 164 -23.40 -15.28 3.19
C ARG A 164 -23.26 -14.17 4.21
N THR A 165 -22.27 -14.30 5.09
CA THR A 165 -21.98 -13.27 6.09
C THR A 165 -20.79 -12.43 5.68
N ARG A 166 -20.89 -11.11 5.84
CA ARG A 166 -19.75 -10.20 5.75
C ARG A 166 -19.27 -9.88 7.16
N LYS A 167 -18.04 -10.29 7.49
CA LYS A 167 -17.47 -10.05 8.82
C LYS A 167 -17.27 -8.54 9.04
N ALA A 168 -17.68 -8.06 10.21
CA ALA A 168 -17.34 -6.72 10.67
C ALA A 168 -15.81 -6.51 10.68
N PRO A 169 -15.32 -5.30 10.38
CA PRO A 169 -13.90 -5.02 10.36
C PRO A 169 -13.28 -5.11 11.76
N LEU A 170 -11.97 -5.30 11.83
CA LEU A 170 -11.22 -5.07 13.06
C LEU A 170 -11.04 -3.56 13.31
N PRO A 171 -10.84 -3.14 14.58
CA PRO A 171 -10.38 -1.79 14.93
C PRO A 171 -9.11 -1.41 14.16
N PHE A 172 -8.82 -0.11 14.06
CA PHE A 172 -7.67 0.34 13.30
C PHE A 172 -6.35 0.03 14.00
N THR A 173 -5.42 -0.53 13.24
CA THR A 173 -3.97 -0.37 13.44
C THR A 173 -3.49 0.85 12.66
N THR A 174 -2.22 1.25 12.83
CA THR A 174 -1.62 2.34 12.03
C THR A 174 -1.68 2.07 10.54
N SER A 175 -1.33 0.84 10.12
CA SER A 175 -1.33 0.44 8.71
C SER A 175 -2.75 0.51 8.12
N THR A 176 -3.72 -0.08 8.80
CA THR A 176 -5.10 -0.12 8.31
C THR A 176 -5.77 1.26 8.33
N LEU A 177 -5.42 2.15 9.27
CA LEU A 177 -5.85 3.55 9.25
C LEU A 177 -5.28 4.29 8.04
N GLN A 178 -3.99 4.14 7.76
CA GLN A 178 -3.35 4.77 6.59
C GLN A 178 -3.96 4.27 5.27
N GLN A 179 -4.28 2.97 5.18
CA GLN A 179 -4.94 2.39 4.02
C GLN A 179 -6.35 2.96 3.80
N ASP A 180 -7.21 2.93 4.83
CA ASP A 180 -8.60 3.41 4.73
C ASP A 180 -8.67 4.94 4.56
N ALA A 181 -7.77 5.71 5.16
CA ALA A 181 -7.70 7.16 4.95
C ALA A 181 -7.27 7.52 3.52
N SER A 182 -6.41 6.73 2.90
CA SER A 182 -6.02 6.91 1.51
C SER A 182 -7.16 6.60 0.54
N SER A 183 -7.84 5.45 0.71
CA SER A 183 -8.93 5.02 -0.17
C SER A 183 -10.17 5.91 -0.04
N ARG A 184 -10.62 6.19 1.20
CA ARG A 184 -11.89 6.87 1.48
C ARG A 184 -11.76 8.39 1.58
N LEU A 185 -10.63 8.88 2.11
CA LEU A 185 -10.44 10.31 2.38
C LEU A 185 -9.50 11.00 1.38
N ASN A 186 -8.81 10.23 0.54
CA ASN A 186 -7.74 10.70 -0.36
C ASN A 186 -6.57 11.36 0.40
N PHE A 187 -6.31 10.94 1.64
CA PHE A 187 -5.19 11.46 2.42
C PHE A 187 -3.91 10.69 2.12
N SER A 188 -2.77 11.40 2.07
CA SER A 188 -1.48 10.72 2.10
C SER A 188 -1.24 10.09 3.47
N THR A 189 -0.34 9.13 3.52
CA THR A 189 0.11 8.49 4.78
C THR A 189 0.62 9.54 5.76
N SER A 190 1.48 10.46 5.30
CA SER A 190 2.00 11.57 6.12
C SER A 190 0.90 12.50 6.64
N LYS A 191 -0.07 12.89 5.80
CA LYS A 191 -1.20 13.73 6.23
C LYS A 191 -2.06 13.03 7.28
N THR A 192 -2.33 11.74 7.08
CA THR A 192 -3.09 10.90 8.01
C THR A 192 -2.43 10.88 9.39
N MET A 193 -1.12 10.65 9.43
CA MET A 193 -0.39 10.59 10.71
C MET A 193 -0.32 11.95 11.41
N LYS A 194 -0.17 13.05 10.66
CA LYS A 194 -0.22 14.41 11.22
C LYS A 194 -1.57 14.69 11.90
N LEU A 195 -2.67 14.40 11.22
CA LEU A 195 -4.02 14.63 11.75
C LEU A 195 -4.34 13.68 12.92
N ALA A 196 -3.90 12.43 12.84
CA ALA A 196 -4.04 11.49 13.96
C ALA A 196 -3.26 11.96 15.20
N GLN A 197 -2.08 12.56 15.01
CA GLN A 197 -1.28 13.10 16.12
C GLN A 197 -2.05 14.23 16.82
N GLU A 198 -2.64 15.13 16.04
CA GLU A 198 -3.48 16.22 16.56
C GLU A 198 -4.71 15.67 17.32
N LEU A 199 -5.38 14.63 16.80
CA LEU A 199 -6.48 13.96 17.50
C LEU A 199 -6.04 13.29 18.81
N TYR A 200 -4.81 12.76 18.88
CA TYR A 200 -4.27 12.10 20.07
C TYR A 200 -3.82 13.11 21.14
N GLU A 201 -3.04 14.12 20.75
CA GLU A 201 -2.50 15.15 21.64
C GLU A 201 -3.60 16.05 22.21
N GLY A 202 -4.62 16.33 21.39
CA GLY A 202 -5.84 16.98 21.81
C GLY A 202 -6.26 18.13 20.91
N VAL A 203 -7.57 18.31 20.81
CA VAL A 203 -8.20 19.38 20.04
C VAL A 203 -9.17 20.15 20.91
N ASP A 204 -9.33 21.44 20.63
CA ASP A 204 -10.28 22.27 21.35
C ASP A 204 -11.71 21.93 20.92
N VAL A 205 -12.48 21.35 21.84
CA VAL A 205 -13.88 21.00 21.62
C VAL A 205 -14.77 21.97 22.39
N LYS A 206 -15.72 22.59 21.68
CA LYS A 206 -16.64 23.56 22.28
C LYS A 206 -17.35 22.98 23.50
N GLY A 207 -17.20 23.64 24.65
CA GLY A 207 -17.80 23.23 25.93
C GLY A 207 -17.07 22.09 26.66
N LYS A 208 -15.98 21.54 26.10
CA LYS A 208 -15.17 20.48 26.73
C LYS A 208 -13.69 20.84 26.90
N GLY A 209 -13.23 21.92 26.27
CA GLY A 209 -11.82 22.33 26.29
C GLY A 209 -10.97 21.43 25.40
N THR A 210 -9.65 21.44 25.62
CA THR A 210 -8.69 20.62 24.88
C THR A 210 -8.76 19.17 25.37
N ILE A 211 -9.14 18.24 24.49
CA ILE A 211 -9.27 16.82 24.83
C ILE A 211 -8.64 15.93 23.76
N GLY A 212 -7.94 14.87 24.19
CA GLY A 212 -7.48 13.79 23.32
C GLY A 212 -8.67 12.94 22.87
N LEU A 213 -8.92 12.90 21.56
CA LEU A 213 -10.09 12.26 20.96
C LEU A 213 -9.87 10.80 20.58
N ILE A 214 -8.61 10.40 20.35
CA ILE A 214 -8.27 9.02 19.98
C ILE A 214 -7.15 8.46 20.86
N THR A 215 -7.04 7.14 20.89
CA THR A 215 -5.88 6.42 21.44
C THR A 215 -4.64 6.59 20.57
N TYR A 216 -3.50 6.14 21.08
CA TYR A 216 -2.20 6.30 20.47
C TYR A 216 -2.16 5.71 19.05
N LEU A 217 -1.73 6.54 18.10
CA LEU A 217 -1.87 6.27 16.67
C LEU A 217 -0.79 5.36 16.07
N ARG A 218 0.28 5.04 16.82
CA ARG A 218 1.37 4.16 16.39
C ARG A 218 1.24 2.82 17.09
N THR A 219 0.45 1.94 16.48
CA THR A 219 0.07 0.64 17.05
C THR A 219 -0.14 -0.38 15.93
N ASP A 220 0.35 -1.58 16.15
CA ASP A 220 0.05 -2.78 15.36
C ASP A 220 -1.01 -3.67 16.05
N SER A 221 -1.50 -3.24 17.21
CA SER A 221 -2.49 -3.96 18.01
C SER A 221 -3.91 -3.64 17.58
N VAL A 222 -4.76 -4.68 17.58
CA VAL A 222 -6.22 -4.57 17.43
C VAL A 222 -6.95 -4.71 18.76
N ARG A 223 -6.21 -4.79 19.88
CA ARG A 223 -6.72 -4.97 21.24
C ARG A 223 -7.50 -3.75 21.69
N ILE A 224 -8.62 -3.96 22.39
CA ILE A 224 -9.45 -2.92 23.00
C ILE A 224 -9.48 -3.18 24.51
N SER A 225 -9.43 -2.12 25.33
CA SER A 225 -9.65 -2.28 26.77
C SER A 225 -11.06 -2.76 27.12
N GLU A 226 -11.21 -3.46 28.23
CA GLU A 226 -12.52 -3.98 28.68
C GLU A 226 -13.52 -2.83 28.89
N GLU A 227 -13.06 -1.69 29.41
CA GLU A 227 -13.90 -0.51 29.62
C GLU A 227 -14.42 0.07 28.31
N ALA A 228 -13.56 0.16 27.28
CA ALA A 228 -13.94 0.69 25.98
C ALA A 228 -14.86 -0.28 25.22
N ASP A 229 -14.63 -1.59 25.33
CA ASP A 229 -15.49 -2.62 24.73
C ASP A 229 -16.89 -2.58 25.36
N LYS A 230 -16.96 -2.52 26.70
CA LYS A 230 -18.23 -2.39 27.43
C LYS A 230 -18.98 -1.12 27.04
N ALA A 231 -18.31 0.04 27.06
CA ALA A 231 -18.93 1.32 26.68
C ALA A 231 -19.48 1.30 25.24
N ALA A 232 -18.72 0.72 24.30
CA ALA A 232 -19.18 0.59 22.92
C ALA A 232 -20.41 -0.33 22.79
N ARG A 233 -20.47 -1.44 23.52
CA ARG A 233 -21.62 -2.37 23.51
C ARG A 233 -22.88 -1.72 24.10
N GLU A 234 -22.74 -1.02 25.21
CA GLU A 234 -23.84 -0.26 25.82
C GLU A 234 -24.34 0.82 24.86
N PHE A 235 -23.42 1.55 24.23
CA PHE A 235 -23.74 2.55 23.21
C PHE A 235 -24.47 1.93 22.01
N ILE A 236 -24.00 0.78 21.49
CA ILE A 236 -24.66 0.09 20.36
C ILE A 236 -26.07 -0.35 20.75
N THR A 237 -26.23 -0.93 21.95
CA THR A 237 -27.53 -1.37 22.46
C THR A 237 -28.52 -0.20 22.51
N ALA A 238 -28.08 0.95 23.06
CA ALA A 238 -28.93 2.12 23.22
C ALA A 238 -29.26 2.83 21.90
N ASN A 239 -28.34 2.87 20.93
CA ASN A 239 -28.51 3.66 19.70
C ASN A 239 -28.94 2.83 18.47
N TYR A 240 -28.69 1.52 18.46
CA TYR A 240 -28.97 0.64 17.31
C TYR A 240 -29.81 -0.59 17.66
N GLY A 241 -29.89 -0.97 18.94
CA GLY A 241 -30.62 -2.14 19.43
C GLY A 241 -29.72 -3.34 19.73
N ALA A 242 -30.20 -4.22 20.62
CA ALA A 242 -29.45 -5.39 21.10
C ALA A 242 -29.04 -6.34 19.96
N ASP A 243 -29.86 -6.47 18.91
CA ASP A 243 -29.58 -7.33 17.75
C ASP A 243 -28.35 -6.91 16.96
N TYR A 244 -27.88 -5.66 17.10
CA TYR A 244 -26.69 -5.17 16.41
C TYR A 244 -25.39 -5.43 17.19
N VAL A 245 -25.45 -5.82 18.46
CA VAL A 245 -24.27 -6.03 19.31
C VAL A 245 -23.63 -7.39 18.98
N ALA A 246 -22.31 -7.42 18.77
CA ALA A 246 -21.59 -8.67 18.55
C ALA A 246 -21.68 -9.61 19.77
N GLU A 247 -21.88 -10.92 19.58
CA GLU A 247 -22.13 -11.84 20.70
C GLU A 247 -20.88 -12.15 21.56
N GLU A 248 -19.65 -11.96 21.06
CA GLU A 248 -18.40 -12.16 21.82
C GLU A 248 -17.28 -11.20 21.36
N SER A 249 -16.25 -10.97 22.19
CA SER A 249 -15.06 -10.22 21.79
C SER A 249 -14.31 -10.98 20.70
N ARG A 250 -14.17 -10.36 19.53
CA ARG A 250 -13.25 -10.87 18.50
C ARG A 250 -11.83 -10.53 18.92
N ASP A 251 -11.27 -11.29 19.83
CA ASP A 251 -9.83 -11.26 20.08
C ASP A 251 -9.14 -11.68 18.77
N GLY A 252 -8.48 -10.71 18.13
CA GLY A 252 -7.65 -10.97 16.97
C GLY A 252 -6.56 -11.99 17.32
N ASN A 253 -6.19 -12.83 16.35
CA ASN A 253 -5.15 -13.86 16.42
C ASN A 253 -4.16 -13.72 17.60
N LYS A 254 -4.27 -14.64 18.57
CA LYS A 254 -3.34 -14.85 19.70
C LYS A 254 -1.93 -15.33 19.28
N GLY A 255 -1.48 -15.01 18.06
CA GLY A 255 -0.34 -15.64 17.39
C GLY A 255 0.93 -14.80 17.25
N LYS A 256 0.88 -13.49 17.51
CA LYS A 256 2.09 -12.66 17.66
C LYS A 256 2.20 -12.29 19.14
N ARG A 257 3.41 -12.36 19.71
CA ARG A 257 3.73 -11.67 20.97
C ARG A 257 3.54 -10.17 20.71
N ILE A 258 2.30 -9.72 20.84
CA ILE A 258 1.93 -8.31 20.78
C ILE A 258 2.46 -7.72 22.08
N GLN A 259 3.21 -6.62 21.99
CA GLN A 259 3.59 -5.86 23.16
C GLN A 259 2.31 -5.53 23.95
N ASP A 260 2.16 -6.13 25.13
CA ASP A 260 0.91 -6.26 25.89
C ASP A 260 0.34 -4.90 26.37
N ALA A 261 1.00 -3.80 26.02
CA ALA A 261 0.63 -2.44 26.39
C ALA A 261 -0.12 -1.66 25.30
N HIS A 262 -0.08 -2.02 24.01
CA HIS A 262 -0.69 -1.19 22.97
C HIS A 262 -2.16 -1.57 22.68
N GLU A 263 -2.99 -0.55 22.48
CA GLU A 263 -4.39 -0.67 22.05
C GLU A 263 -4.53 -0.29 20.58
N ALA A 264 -5.65 -0.67 19.97
CA ALA A 264 -6.03 -0.19 18.65
C ALA A 264 -6.31 1.31 18.65
N ILE A 265 -6.30 1.91 17.47
CA ILE A 265 -6.71 3.29 17.24
C ILE A 265 -8.25 3.35 17.29
N ARG A 266 -8.77 3.96 18.36
CA ARG A 266 -10.21 4.11 18.63
C ARG A 266 -10.50 5.47 19.28
N PRO A 267 -11.76 5.93 19.33
CA PRO A 267 -12.15 7.04 20.17
C PRO A 267 -11.81 6.78 21.64
N THR A 268 -11.38 7.82 22.35
CA THR A 268 -11.21 7.78 23.82
C THR A 268 -12.55 7.74 24.54
N ASN A 269 -13.59 8.32 23.94
CA ASN A 269 -14.95 8.32 24.46
C ASN A 269 -15.96 8.19 23.32
N ILE A 270 -16.74 7.11 23.32
CA ILE A 270 -17.76 6.82 22.28
C ILE A 270 -18.94 7.80 22.31
N GLU A 271 -19.18 8.50 23.41
CA GLU A 271 -20.25 9.51 23.50
C GLU A 271 -19.90 10.81 22.75
N ILE A 272 -18.65 11.00 22.35
CA ILE A 272 -18.22 12.13 21.52
C ILE A 272 -18.47 11.75 20.06
N LYS A 273 -19.71 11.89 19.61
CA LYS A 273 -20.08 11.55 18.23
C LYS A 273 -19.41 12.54 17.27
N PRO A 274 -19.06 12.12 16.03
CA PRO A 274 -18.44 13.01 15.06
C PRO A 274 -19.19 14.33 14.87
N GLU A 275 -20.53 14.30 14.91
CA GLU A 275 -21.42 15.46 14.78
C GLU A 275 -21.13 16.54 15.83
N ASN A 276 -20.65 16.17 17.02
CA ASN A 276 -20.29 17.11 18.07
C ASN A 276 -19.05 17.95 17.73
N LEU A 277 -18.23 17.51 16.78
CA LEU A 277 -16.96 18.16 16.43
C LEU A 277 -17.07 19.08 15.21
N LYS A 278 -18.18 19.04 14.48
CA LYS A 278 -18.33 19.69 13.16
C LYS A 278 -17.96 21.19 13.17
N ASP A 279 -18.25 21.88 14.25
CA ASP A 279 -17.99 23.32 14.42
C ASP A 279 -16.70 23.62 15.21
N SER A 280 -16.02 22.59 15.71
CA SER A 280 -14.83 22.73 16.57
C SER A 280 -13.51 22.41 15.86
N VAL A 281 -13.55 21.61 14.79
CA VAL A 281 -12.33 21.12 14.12
C VAL A 281 -12.36 21.35 12.62
N SER A 282 -11.17 21.30 11.99
CA SER A 282 -11.07 21.39 10.53
C SER A 282 -11.80 20.23 9.84
N ARG A 283 -12.25 20.45 8.59
CA ARG A 283 -12.94 19.42 7.79
C ARG A 283 -12.15 18.12 7.71
N ASP A 284 -10.84 18.19 7.55
CA ASP A 284 -10.01 16.99 7.40
C ASP A 284 -9.85 16.24 8.73
N LEU A 285 -9.73 16.96 9.84
CA LEU A 285 -9.66 16.39 11.19
C LEU A 285 -10.99 15.70 11.56
N PHE A 286 -12.12 16.36 11.28
CA PHE A 286 -13.47 15.79 11.42
C PHE A 286 -13.60 14.49 10.63
N ARG A 287 -13.19 14.48 9.35
CA ARG A 287 -13.31 13.31 8.48
C ARG A 287 -12.45 12.13 8.96
N LEU A 288 -11.24 12.39 9.46
CA LEU A 288 -10.38 11.34 10.01
C LEU A 288 -10.97 10.78 11.31
N TYR A 289 -11.45 11.65 12.21
CA TYR A 289 -12.11 11.21 13.43
C TYR A 289 -13.36 10.37 13.13
N GLN A 290 -14.21 10.83 12.20
CA GLN A 290 -15.41 10.08 11.78
C GLN A 290 -15.06 8.70 11.23
N LEU A 291 -13.97 8.59 10.45
CA LEU A 291 -13.49 7.32 9.95
C LEU A 291 -13.08 6.37 11.10
N ILE A 292 -12.29 6.87 12.06
CA ILE A 292 -11.84 6.12 13.25
C ILE A 292 -13.04 5.68 14.09
N TYR A 293 -13.96 6.60 14.36
CA TYR A 293 -15.18 6.38 15.14
C TYR A 293 -16.04 5.27 14.52
N ASN A 294 -16.37 5.40 13.23
CA ASN A 294 -17.24 4.46 12.54
C ASN A 294 -16.60 3.06 12.43
N ARG A 295 -15.27 2.99 12.22
CA ARG A 295 -14.54 1.72 12.19
C ARG A 295 -14.58 1.01 13.54
N PHE A 296 -14.31 1.75 14.62
CA PHE A 296 -14.35 1.20 15.97
C PHE A 296 -15.75 0.69 16.32
N LEU A 297 -16.79 1.50 16.09
CA LEU A 297 -18.17 1.12 16.34
C LEU A 297 -18.57 -0.12 15.54
N ALA A 298 -18.28 -0.14 14.24
CA ALA A 298 -18.53 -1.30 13.38
C ALA A 298 -17.84 -2.58 13.86
N SER A 299 -16.62 -2.46 14.40
CA SER A 299 -15.87 -3.62 14.90
C SER A 299 -16.50 -4.32 16.10
N ARG A 300 -17.47 -3.66 16.76
CA ARG A 300 -18.24 -4.17 17.90
C ARG A 300 -19.69 -4.56 17.52
N MET A 301 -20.04 -4.46 16.23
CA MET A 301 -21.35 -4.82 15.70
C MET A 301 -21.37 -6.22 15.05
N LYS A 302 -22.56 -6.82 14.95
CA LYS A 302 -22.76 -8.10 14.25
C LYS A 302 -22.37 -8.02 12.74
N PRO A 303 -21.97 -9.15 12.12
CA PRO A 303 -21.82 -9.26 10.67
C PRO A 303 -23.05 -8.77 9.90
N ALA A 304 -22.84 -8.29 8.67
CA ALA A 304 -23.94 -8.17 7.73
C ALA A 304 -24.28 -9.56 7.16
N VAL A 305 -25.56 -9.85 6.92
CA VAL A 305 -26.04 -11.14 6.41
C VAL A 305 -26.79 -10.93 5.12
N TYR A 306 -26.39 -11.65 4.09
CA TYR A 306 -27.04 -11.69 2.79
C TYR A 306 -27.70 -13.05 2.60
N LYS A 307 -28.95 -13.05 2.10
CA LYS A 307 -29.54 -14.24 1.50
C LYS A 307 -29.02 -14.35 0.08
N THR A 308 -28.59 -15.54 -0.31
CA THR A 308 -28.02 -15.80 -1.64
C THR A 308 -28.76 -16.95 -2.30
N VAL A 309 -29.08 -16.80 -3.58
CA VAL A 309 -29.60 -17.89 -4.41
C VAL A 309 -28.66 -18.05 -5.60
N ALA A 310 -28.10 -19.25 -5.74
CA ALA A 310 -27.28 -19.64 -6.87
C ALA A 310 -28.07 -20.62 -7.74
N VAL A 311 -28.25 -20.30 -9.01
CA VAL A 311 -28.95 -21.14 -9.97
C VAL A 311 -27.96 -21.60 -11.03
N THR A 312 -27.90 -22.92 -11.24
CA THR A 312 -27.12 -23.54 -12.29
C THR A 312 -28.06 -24.05 -13.38
N VAL A 313 -27.76 -23.71 -14.63
CA VAL A 313 -28.48 -24.11 -15.83
C VAL A 313 -27.53 -24.92 -16.71
N THR A 314 -27.96 -26.09 -17.15
CA THR A 314 -27.21 -26.94 -18.08
C THR A 314 -27.81 -26.89 -19.47
N ALA A 315 -26.96 -26.90 -20.50
CA ALA A 315 -27.34 -27.01 -21.90
C ALA A 315 -26.34 -27.96 -22.59
N GLY A 316 -26.72 -29.24 -22.72
CA GLY A 316 -25.78 -30.31 -23.08
C GLY A 316 -24.71 -30.45 -21.99
N ASP A 317 -23.44 -30.44 -22.38
CA ASP A 317 -22.30 -30.50 -21.45
C ASP A 317 -21.94 -29.11 -20.86
N ALA A 318 -22.55 -28.03 -21.35
CA ALA A 318 -22.26 -26.68 -20.88
C ALA A 318 -23.04 -26.35 -19.59
N SER A 319 -22.41 -25.63 -18.67
CA SER A 319 -22.98 -25.22 -17.39
C SER A 319 -22.87 -23.71 -17.19
N PHE A 320 -24.00 -23.06 -16.98
CA PHE A 320 -24.13 -21.61 -16.79
C PHE A 320 -24.70 -21.31 -15.40
N LYS A 321 -24.24 -20.24 -14.76
CA LYS A 321 -24.60 -19.88 -13.38
C LYS A 321 -25.05 -18.44 -13.29
N ALA A 322 -26.12 -18.21 -12.52
CA ALA A 322 -26.51 -16.88 -12.08
C ALA A 322 -26.61 -16.86 -10.55
N ASN A 323 -26.15 -15.77 -9.97
CA ASN A 323 -26.21 -15.54 -8.52
C ASN A 323 -27.03 -14.29 -8.25
N THR A 324 -27.98 -14.39 -7.32
CA THR A 324 -28.68 -13.23 -6.74
C THR A 324 -28.38 -13.18 -5.26
N SER A 325 -28.32 -11.95 -4.73
CA SER A 325 -28.17 -11.75 -3.30
C SER A 325 -28.97 -10.54 -2.85
N ALA A 326 -29.53 -10.65 -1.64
CA ALA A 326 -30.27 -9.58 -1.00
C ALA A 326 -29.81 -9.43 0.45
N LEU A 327 -29.49 -8.20 0.83
CA LEU A 327 -29.19 -7.87 2.22
C LEU A 327 -30.38 -8.20 3.11
N SER A 328 -30.18 -9.14 4.02
CA SER A 328 -31.19 -9.60 4.99
C SER A 328 -31.00 -8.96 6.36
N PHE A 329 -29.76 -8.62 6.71
CA PHE A 329 -29.42 -7.89 7.93
C PHE A 329 -28.18 -7.01 7.70
N GLU A 330 -28.28 -5.71 7.96
CA GLU A 330 -27.19 -4.75 7.70
C GLU A 330 -25.99 -4.94 8.64
N GLY A 331 -26.22 -5.36 9.89
CA GLY A 331 -25.18 -5.45 10.91
C GLY A 331 -24.32 -4.17 10.98
N PHE A 332 -23.00 -4.34 11.02
CA PHE A 332 -22.02 -3.25 11.05
C PHE A 332 -22.09 -2.28 9.86
N MET A 333 -22.69 -2.67 8.72
CA MET A 333 -22.77 -1.82 7.53
C MET A 333 -23.69 -0.61 7.71
N LYS A 334 -24.48 -0.59 8.78
CA LYS A 334 -25.27 0.57 9.19
C LYS A 334 -24.41 1.80 9.52
N VAL A 335 -23.19 1.58 10.00
CA VAL A 335 -22.25 2.66 10.39
C VAL A 335 -20.96 2.67 9.57
N TYR A 336 -20.60 1.53 8.96
CA TYR A 336 -19.36 1.41 8.19
C TYR A 336 -19.56 0.65 6.88
N LYS A 337 -19.81 1.41 5.81
CA LYS A 337 -19.90 0.87 4.44
C LYS A 337 -18.51 0.76 3.81
N SER A 338 -18.32 -0.16 2.88
CA SER A 338 -17.13 -0.19 2.03
C SER A 338 -17.37 0.56 0.73
N ASP A 339 -16.31 1.12 0.15
CA ASP A 339 -16.37 1.78 -1.16
C ASP A 339 -16.72 0.79 -2.29
N THR A 340 -16.34 -0.48 -2.11
CA THR A 340 -16.90 -1.60 -2.88
C THR A 340 -18.26 -1.97 -2.29
N GLU A 341 -19.30 -1.19 -2.58
CA GLU A 341 -20.66 -1.64 -2.32
C GLU A 341 -20.88 -2.94 -3.11
N GLU A 342 -21.07 -4.05 -2.40
CA GLU A 342 -21.72 -5.20 -3.02
C GLU A 342 -23.14 -4.75 -3.31
N LYS A 343 -23.38 -4.36 -4.55
CA LYS A 343 -24.71 -4.00 -5.01
C LYS A 343 -25.61 -5.19 -4.72
N ASP A 344 -26.73 -4.95 -4.06
CA ASP A 344 -27.84 -5.90 -4.01
C ASP A 344 -28.20 -6.27 -5.47
N ILE A 345 -27.79 -7.44 -5.91
CA ILE A 345 -28.20 -7.98 -7.21
C ILE A 345 -29.54 -8.64 -6.95
N LYS A 346 -30.61 -7.84 -6.87
CA LYS A 346 -31.99 -8.32 -6.70
C LYS A 346 -32.54 -8.70 -8.06
N ASN A 347 -32.69 -10.00 -8.29
CA ASN A 347 -33.44 -10.50 -9.43
C ASN A 347 -34.51 -11.47 -8.95
N LYS A 348 -35.69 -10.91 -8.65
CA LYS A 348 -36.84 -11.68 -8.12
C LYS A 348 -37.25 -12.85 -9.04
N SER A 349 -36.93 -12.77 -10.33
CA SER A 349 -37.21 -13.83 -11.30
C SER A 349 -36.29 -15.05 -11.10
N ILE A 350 -35.06 -14.85 -10.59
CA ILE A 350 -34.14 -15.96 -10.23
C ILE A 350 -34.65 -16.69 -8.99
N ASP A 351 -35.17 -15.96 -7.99
CA ASP A 351 -35.68 -16.54 -6.74
C ASP A 351 -36.86 -17.50 -6.96
N ALA A 352 -37.59 -17.35 -8.08
CA ALA A 352 -38.76 -18.17 -8.40
C ALA A 352 -38.43 -19.44 -9.21
N LEU A 353 -37.19 -19.60 -9.68
CA LEU A 353 -36.77 -20.75 -10.48
C LEU A 353 -36.74 -22.03 -9.64
N LYS A 354 -37.16 -23.14 -10.27
CA LYS A 354 -37.10 -24.47 -9.65
C LYS A 354 -36.26 -25.40 -10.50
N LYS A 355 -35.69 -26.43 -9.86
CA LYS A 355 -35.02 -27.50 -10.59
C LYS A 355 -35.97 -28.12 -11.62
N GLY A 356 -35.47 -28.31 -12.84
CA GLY A 356 -36.23 -28.82 -13.98
C GLY A 356 -36.97 -27.74 -14.79
N THR A 357 -36.94 -26.45 -14.39
CA THR A 357 -37.47 -25.38 -15.23
C THR A 357 -36.66 -25.28 -16.53
N VAL A 358 -37.36 -25.35 -17.65
CA VAL A 358 -36.78 -25.12 -18.98
C VAL A 358 -36.81 -23.62 -19.28
N LEU A 359 -35.68 -23.10 -19.75
CA LEU A 359 -35.49 -21.70 -20.12
C LEU A 359 -35.24 -21.59 -21.63
N SER A 360 -35.71 -20.51 -22.23
CA SER A 360 -35.46 -20.25 -23.65
C SER A 360 -34.22 -19.37 -23.79
N LEU A 361 -33.32 -19.75 -24.68
CA LEU A 361 -32.17 -18.92 -25.04
C LEU A 361 -32.64 -17.78 -25.95
N ASP A 362 -32.39 -16.54 -25.53
CA ASP A 362 -32.56 -15.38 -26.39
C ASP A 362 -31.30 -15.14 -27.23
N SER A 363 -30.15 -15.06 -26.55
CA SER A 363 -28.86 -14.85 -27.21
C SER A 363 -27.69 -15.22 -26.30
N PHE A 364 -26.50 -15.32 -26.89
CA PHE A 364 -25.23 -15.34 -26.17
C PHE A 364 -24.59 -13.95 -26.22
N ASP A 365 -23.88 -13.58 -25.16
CA ASP A 365 -23.08 -12.35 -25.04
C ASP A 365 -21.61 -12.72 -24.75
N PRO A 366 -20.85 -13.15 -25.77
CA PRO A 366 -19.43 -13.45 -25.63
C PRO A 366 -18.62 -12.16 -25.57
N LYS A 367 -17.75 -12.04 -24.55
CA LYS A 367 -16.86 -10.89 -24.36
C LYS A 367 -15.41 -11.33 -24.37
N GLN A 368 -14.64 -10.70 -25.24
CA GLN A 368 -13.20 -10.84 -25.28
C GLN A 368 -12.57 -10.01 -24.17
N HIS A 369 -11.61 -10.59 -23.47
CA HIS A 369 -10.83 -9.94 -22.44
C HIS A 369 -9.35 -10.22 -22.63
N PHE A 370 -8.55 -9.41 -21.94
CA PHE A 370 -7.13 -9.63 -21.81
C PHE A 370 -6.75 -9.51 -20.34
N THR A 371 -5.91 -10.43 -19.88
CA THR A 371 -5.33 -10.35 -18.54
C THR A 371 -4.62 -9.01 -18.38
N GLN A 372 -4.69 -8.42 -17.18
CA GLN A 372 -4.07 -7.13 -16.88
C GLN A 372 -2.81 -7.32 -16.02
N PRO A 373 -1.78 -6.48 -16.19
CA PRO A 373 -0.63 -6.51 -15.31
C PRO A 373 -1.04 -6.15 -13.87
N PRO A 374 -0.22 -6.49 -12.86
CA PRO A 374 -0.47 -6.07 -11.50
C PRO A 374 -0.53 -4.53 -11.40
N ALA A 375 -1.41 -4.02 -10.55
CA ALA A 375 -1.55 -2.58 -10.37
C ALA A 375 -0.27 -1.95 -9.78
N HIS A 376 0.01 -0.72 -10.18
CA HIS A 376 1.05 0.09 -9.55
C HIS A 376 0.76 0.25 -8.05
N TYR A 377 1.82 0.45 -7.25
CA TYR A 377 1.62 0.76 -5.84
C TYR A 377 0.94 2.11 -5.68
N THR A 378 -0.06 2.17 -4.80
CA THR A 378 -0.43 3.42 -4.12
C THR A 378 0.31 3.48 -2.79
N GLU A 379 0.32 4.63 -2.10
CA GLU A 379 0.86 4.68 -0.73
C GLU A 379 0.21 3.63 0.18
N ALA A 380 -1.11 3.44 0.07
CA ALA A 380 -1.85 2.46 0.87
C ALA A 380 -1.42 1.02 0.58
N LEU A 381 -1.34 0.66 -0.71
CA LEU A 381 -0.92 -0.68 -1.09
C LEU A 381 0.53 -0.95 -0.67
N LEU A 382 1.41 0.06 -0.76
CA LEU A 382 2.78 -0.07 -0.30
C LEU A 382 2.86 -0.29 1.22
N VAL A 383 2.13 0.49 2.03
CA VAL A 383 2.06 0.29 3.49
C VAL A 383 1.58 -1.11 3.83
N ARG A 384 0.51 -1.58 3.18
CA ARG A 384 0.00 -2.93 3.36
C ARG A 384 1.06 -3.98 3.05
N THR A 385 1.73 -3.84 1.92
CA THR A 385 2.72 -4.82 1.46
C THR A 385 3.96 -4.79 2.34
N MET A 386 4.38 -3.62 2.82
CA MET A 386 5.45 -3.47 3.81
C MET A 386 5.09 -4.21 5.12
N GLU A 387 3.88 -4.02 5.64
CA GLU A 387 3.38 -4.73 6.84
C GLU A 387 3.33 -6.26 6.64
N GLU A 388 2.78 -6.73 5.52
CA GLU A 388 2.68 -8.16 5.19
C GLU A 388 4.07 -8.82 5.09
N ASN A 389 5.08 -8.09 4.59
CA ASN A 389 6.46 -8.55 4.52
C ASN A 389 7.28 -8.28 5.79
N GLY A 390 6.68 -7.72 6.85
CA GLY A 390 7.39 -7.39 8.09
C GLY A 390 8.41 -6.24 7.99
N ILE A 391 8.34 -5.46 6.90
CA ILE A 391 9.23 -4.34 6.60
C ILE A 391 8.67 -3.07 7.25
N GLY A 392 9.46 -2.45 8.12
CA GLY A 392 9.03 -1.26 8.83
C GLY A 392 8.04 -1.57 9.97
N ARG A 393 7.55 -0.51 10.60
CA ARG A 393 6.73 -0.53 11.81
C ARG A 393 5.78 0.68 11.76
N PRO A 394 4.75 0.76 12.63
CA PRO A 394 3.86 1.92 12.73
C PRO A 394 4.55 3.29 12.67
N SER A 395 5.73 3.41 13.28
CA SER A 395 6.54 4.63 13.30
C SER A 395 7.30 4.93 12.00
N THR A 396 7.43 3.97 11.07
CA THR A 396 8.34 4.08 9.92
C THR A 396 7.67 3.97 8.55
N TYR A 397 6.41 3.54 8.46
CA TYR A 397 5.68 3.48 7.18
C TYR A 397 5.64 4.84 6.44
N ALA A 398 4.97 5.83 7.01
CA ALA A 398 4.83 7.15 6.39
C ALA A 398 6.18 7.89 6.21
N PRO A 399 7.12 7.86 7.19
CA PRO A 399 8.45 8.44 6.99
C PRO A 399 9.24 7.80 5.86
N THR A 400 9.21 6.47 5.72
CA THR A 400 9.92 5.76 4.65
C THR A 400 9.45 6.24 3.27
N ILE A 401 8.13 6.24 3.05
CA ILE A 401 7.52 6.67 1.79
C ILE A 401 7.86 8.14 1.51
N SER A 402 7.79 8.99 2.54
CA SER A 402 8.14 10.42 2.42
C SER A 402 9.61 10.62 2.04
N VAL A 403 10.54 9.82 2.59
CA VAL A 403 11.97 9.92 2.29
C VAL A 403 12.25 9.57 0.83
N ILE A 404 11.76 8.43 0.34
CA ILE A 404 12.02 8.00 -1.05
C ILE A 404 11.33 8.93 -2.07
N MET A 405 10.20 9.55 -1.71
CA MET A 405 9.54 10.56 -2.53
C MET A 405 10.29 11.90 -2.53
N ASN A 406 10.71 12.41 -1.36
CA ASN A 406 11.46 13.67 -1.24
C ASN A 406 12.83 13.60 -1.94
N ARG A 407 13.44 12.41 -1.96
CA ARG A 407 14.69 12.15 -2.71
C ARG A 407 14.47 11.96 -4.22
N ARG A 408 13.21 11.98 -4.67
CA ARG A 408 12.80 11.77 -6.07
C ARG A 408 13.21 10.41 -6.61
N TYR A 409 13.30 9.39 -5.76
CA TYR A 409 13.42 8.00 -6.23
C TYR A 409 12.11 7.52 -6.83
N ILE A 410 11.01 8.03 -6.29
CA ILE A 410 9.67 7.77 -6.80
C ILE A 410 8.90 9.07 -6.95
N VAL A 411 7.86 9.04 -7.77
CA VAL A 411 6.93 10.15 -7.97
C VAL A 411 5.50 9.65 -7.86
N LYS A 412 4.60 10.52 -7.41
CA LYS A 412 3.18 10.22 -7.26
C LYS A 412 2.34 10.94 -8.32
N GLU A 413 1.64 10.17 -9.14
CA GLU A 413 0.67 10.66 -10.13
C GLU A 413 -0.63 9.85 -10.03
N GLU A 414 -1.78 10.52 -9.98
CA GLU A 414 -3.10 9.86 -9.91
C GLU A 414 -3.20 8.78 -8.81
N LYS A 415 -2.57 9.03 -7.66
CA LYS A 415 -2.41 8.13 -6.49
C LYS A 415 -1.40 6.99 -6.66
N ASN A 416 -0.99 6.68 -7.87
CA ASN A 416 0.01 5.66 -8.15
C ASN A 416 1.43 6.21 -7.92
N LEU A 417 2.31 5.33 -7.48
CA LEU A 417 3.72 5.55 -7.26
C LEU A 417 4.47 4.94 -8.45
N TYR A 418 5.30 5.76 -9.09
CA TYR A 418 6.13 5.37 -10.21
C TYR A 418 7.60 5.55 -9.82
N VAL A 419 8.43 4.60 -10.24
CA VAL A 419 9.89 4.75 -10.10
C VAL A 419 10.40 5.83 -11.06
N THR A 420 11.38 6.61 -10.63
CA THR A 420 12.13 7.51 -11.52
C THR A 420 13.40 6.84 -12.01
N GLU A 421 14.03 7.34 -13.07
CA GLU A 421 15.35 6.85 -13.49
C GLU A 421 16.40 6.95 -12.38
N LEU A 422 16.28 7.95 -11.49
CA LEU A 422 17.15 8.05 -10.32
C LEU A 422 16.89 6.90 -9.34
N GLY A 423 15.63 6.57 -9.09
CA GLY A 423 15.25 5.42 -8.26
C GLY A 423 15.73 4.11 -8.84
N GLU A 424 15.58 3.90 -10.16
CA GLU A 424 16.08 2.73 -10.87
C GLU A 424 17.59 2.60 -10.79
N ALA A 425 18.33 3.70 -11.04
CA ALA A 425 19.79 3.70 -10.95
C ALA A 425 20.28 3.38 -9.52
N VAL A 426 19.66 3.98 -8.50
CA VAL A 426 19.97 3.69 -7.10
C VAL A 426 19.63 2.23 -6.78
N ASN A 427 18.46 1.73 -7.16
CA ASN A 427 18.07 0.34 -6.94
C ASN A 427 19.05 -0.64 -7.62
N GLY A 428 19.42 -0.40 -8.87
CA GLY A 428 20.34 -1.25 -9.62
C GLY A 428 21.75 -1.31 -9.02
N ILE A 429 22.25 -0.20 -8.44
CA ILE A 429 23.50 -0.22 -7.67
C ILE A 429 23.33 -1.05 -6.41
N MET A 430 22.24 -0.83 -5.68
CA MET A 430 21.98 -1.56 -4.44
C MET A 430 21.80 -3.07 -4.67
N GLU A 431 21.16 -3.48 -5.76
CA GLU A 431 20.99 -4.90 -6.12
C GLU A 431 22.31 -5.59 -6.42
N LYS A 432 23.22 -4.88 -7.10
CA LYS A 432 24.52 -5.43 -7.48
C LYS A 432 25.51 -5.44 -6.31
N ALA A 433 25.55 -4.36 -5.54
CA ALA A 433 26.58 -4.16 -4.51
C ALA A 433 26.12 -4.57 -3.10
N PHE A 434 24.83 -4.47 -2.80
CA PHE A 434 24.27 -4.68 -1.45
C PHE A 434 22.98 -5.52 -1.44
N PRO A 435 22.95 -6.69 -2.09
CA PRO A 435 21.72 -7.49 -2.23
C PRO A 435 21.11 -7.89 -0.88
N ALA A 436 21.95 -8.19 0.13
CA ALA A 436 21.49 -8.52 1.48
C ALA A 436 20.77 -7.34 2.16
N ILE A 437 21.22 -6.10 1.94
CA ILE A 437 20.67 -4.91 2.63
C ILE A 437 19.27 -4.54 2.13
N ILE A 438 19.00 -4.77 0.84
CA ILE A 438 17.71 -4.47 0.22
C ILE A 438 16.74 -5.65 0.22
N ASN A 439 17.19 -6.81 0.67
CA ASN A 439 16.37 -8.00 0.78
C ASN A 439 15.26 -7.77 1.84
N THR A 440 14.04 -8.14 1.47
CA THR A 440 12.83 -7.95 2.28
C THR A 440 12.88 -8.80 3.55
N GLU A 441 13.28 -10.07 3.44
CA GLU A 441 13.43 -11.00 4.56
C GLU A 441 14.52 -10.54 5.54
N PHE A 442 15.68 -10.09 5.02
CA PHE A 442 16.74 -9.52 5.84
C PHE A 442 16.23 -8.31 6.64
N THR A 443 15.49 -7.42 5.97
CA THR A 443 14.93 -6.23 6.60
C THR A 443 13.92 -6.60 7.70
N ALA A 444 13.06 -7.58 7.45
CA ALA A 444 12.07 -8.08 8.40
C ALA A 444 12.72 -8.77 9.61
N ASN A 445 13.73 -9.61 9.38
CA ASN A 445 14.51 -10.28 10.41
C ASN A 445 15.20 -9.27 11.32
N MET A 446 15.78 -8.21 10.76
CA MET A 446 16.40 -7.15 11.55
C MET A 446 15.37 -6.44 12.44
N GLU A 447 14.15 -6.16 11.95
CA GLU A 447 13.12 -5.59 12.82
C GLU A 447 12.68 -6.56 13.93
N SER A 448 12.62 -7.88 13.67
CA SER A 448 12.35 -8.90 14.69
C SER A 448 13.44 -8.96 15.78
N LEU A 449 14.71 -8.81 15.38
CA LEU A 449 15.83 -8.70 16.33
C LEU A 449 15.71 -7.43 17.20
N LEU A 450 15.30 -6.31 16.61
CA LEU A 450 15.04 -5.07 17.35
C LEU A 450 13.88 -5.22 18.35
N ASP A 451 12.84 -5.97 18.00
CA ASP A 451 11.74 -6.29 18.92
C ASP A 451 12.25 -7.20 20.06
N SER A 452 13.09 -8.19 19.74
CA SER A 452 13.71 -9.08 20.73
C SER A 452 14.63 -8.35 21.73
N ILE A 453 15.30 -7.28 21.29
CA ILE A 453 16.03 -6.38 22.20
C ILE A 453 15.05 -5.66 23.13
N GLY A 454 13.94 -5.13 22.58
CA GLY A 454 12.92 -4.44 23.35
C GLY A 454 12.27 -5.34 24.42
N ASP A 455 12.15 -6.63 24.13
CA ASP A 455 11.65 -7.66 25.06
C ASP A 455 12.72 -8.14 26.07
N GLY A 456 13.96 -7.64 25.98
CA GLY A 456 15.08 -8.04 26.86
C GLY A 456 15.64 -9.44 26.58
N VAL A 457 15.35 -10.01 25.41
CA VAL A 457 15.78 -11.37 25.02
C VAL A 457 17.21 -11.38 24.48
N ILE A 458 17.63 -10.29 23.80
CA ILE A 458 18.93 -10.19 23.13
C ILE A 458 19.59 -8.85 23.49
N ASP A 459 20.89 -8.87 23.75
CA ASP A 459 21.69 -7.64 23.94
C ASP A 459 21.90 -6.91 22.61
N TRP A 460 21.67 -5.60 22.61
CA TRP A 460 21.70 -4.80 21.39
C TRP A 460 23.08 -4.72 20.71
N LYS A 461 24.16 -4.77 21.50
CA LYS A 461 25.53 -4.74 20.97
C LYS A 461 25.86 -6.02 20.24
N VAL A 462 25.26 -7.16 20.64
CA VAL A 462 25.41 -8.43 19.91
C VAL A 462 24.84 -8.31 18.49
N VAL A 463 23.65 -7.73 18.35
CA VAL A 463 23.03 -7.51 17.04
C VAL A 463 23.91 -6.62 16.16
N VAL A 464 24.40 -5.50 16.70
CA VAL A 464 25.29 -4.58 15.95
C VAL A 464 26.64 -5.25 15.59
N LYS A 465 27.25 -5.98 16.53
CA LYS A 465 28.54 -6.66 16.35
C LYS A 465 28.46 -7.74 15.27
N ASN A 466 27.34 -8.44 15.16
CA ASN A 466 27.14 -9.48 14.14
C ASN A 466 26.80 -8.87 12.78
N PHE A 467 26.17 -7.69 12.75
CA PHE A 467 25.79 -7.02 11.50
C PHE A 467 26.96 -6.30 10.81
N TYR A 468 27.79 -5.59 11.57
CA TYR A 468 28.78 -4.66 11.00
C TYR A 468 29.87 -5.32 10.13
N PRO A 469 30.47 -6.48 10.50
CA PRO A 469 31.50 -7.11 9.67
C PRO A 469 31.05 -7.43 8.25
N ASP A 470 29.83 -7.96 8.10
CA ASP A 470 29.27 -8.29 6.78
C ASP A 470 29.02 -7.02 5.95
N LEU A 471 28.54 -5.95 6.59
CA LEU A 471 28.37 -4.65 5.94
C LEU A 471 29.73 -4.08 5.48
N ASP A 472 30.75 -4.09 6.35
CA ASP A 472 32.10 -3.59 6.05
C ASP A 472 32.74 -4.36 4.88
N ILE A 473 32.61 -5.68 4.86
CA ILE A 473 33.05 -6.52 3.74
C ILE A 473 32.30 -6.13 2.45
N ALA A 474 30.98 -5.97 2.51
CA ALA A 474 30.18 -5.59 1.35
C ALA A 474 30.58 -4.19 0.82
N VAL A 475 30.80 -3.22 1.71
CA VAL A 475 31.21 -1.85 1.38
C VAL A 475 32.60 -1.86 0.74
N LYS A 476 33.58 -2.53 1.33
CA LYS A 476 34.95 -2.64 0.76
C LYS A 476 34.97 -3.35 -0.58
N ASN A 477 34.14 -4.37 -0.75
CA ASN A 477 34.00 -5.05 -2.04
C ASN A 477 33.36 -4.13 -3.08
N ALA A 478 32.31 -3.40 -2.70
CA ALA A 478 31.71 -2.38 -3.55
C ALA A 478 32.76 -1.33 -3.92
N GLU A 479 33.50 -0.75 -2.97
CA GLU A 479 34.58 0.22 -3.23
C GLU A 479 35.61 -0.30 -4.23
N LYS A 480 36.11 -1.53 -4.06
CA LYS A 480 37.08 -2.13 -5.00
C LYS A 480 36.51 -2.32 -6.40
N VAL A 481 35.27 -2.78 -6.50
CA VAL A 481 34.57 -2.85 -7.79
C VAL A 481 34.42 -1.45 -8.37
N LEU A 482 34.15 -0.45 -7.53
CA LEU A 482 33.92 0.94 -7.95
C LEU A 482 35.21 1.70 -8.30
N GLU A 483 36.36 1.34 -7.73
CA GLU A 483 37.71 1.84 -8.08
C GLU A 483 38.17 1.30 -9.44
N ASN A 484 37.90 0.02 -9.73
CA ASN A 484 38.26 -0.61 -11.01
C ASN A 484 37.30 -0.26 -12.15
N VAL A 485 36.14 0.31 -11.83
CA VAL A 485 35.20 0.84 -12.81
C VAL A 485 35.43 2.35 -12.94
N HIS A 486 36.45 2.71 -13.72
CA HIS A 486 36.38 3.92 -14.51
C HIS A 486 35.20 3.73 -15.47
N ILE A 487 34.02 4.26 -15.10
CA ILE A 487 32.98 4.49 -16.09
C ILE A 487 33.59 5.55 -17.01
N ALA A 488 34.27 5.11 -18.07
CA ALA A 488 34.51 6.00 -19.19
C ALA A 488 33.12 6.51 -19.57
N ASP A 489 32.94 7.84 -19.53
CA ASP A 489 31.66 8.42 -19.92
C ASP A 489 31.32 7.85 -21.31
N GLU A 490 30.15 7.23 -21.45
CA GLU A 490 29.75 6.54 -22.67
C GLU A 490 29.82 7.54 -23.83
N VAL A 491 30.69 7.27 -24.80
CA VAL A 491 30.93 8.16 -25.93
C VAL A 491 29.71 8.06 -26.84
N SER A 492 29.03 9.19 -27.04
CA SER A 492 27.90 9.27 -27.96
C SER A 492 28.37 9.44 -29.39
N ASP A 493 27.50 9.12 -30.35
CA ASP A 493 27.72 9.41 -31.77
C ASP A 493 27.58 10.90 -32.13
N THR A 494 27.34 11.76 -31.14
CA THR A 494 27.10 13.19 -31.35
C THR A 494 28.41 13.98 -31.20
N GLN A 495 28.81 14.68 -32.26
CA GLN A 495 29.95 15.59 -32.21
C GLN A 495 29.62 16.91 -31.48
N CYS A 496 30.61 17.40 -30.72
CA CYS A 496 30.57 18.71 -30.10
C CYS A 496 30.69 19.80 -31.16
N GLU A 497 29.73 20.73 -31.20
CA GLU A 497 29.69 21.82 -32.18
C GLU A 497 30.81 22.86 -31.99
N GLU A 498 31.42 22.93 -30.79
CA GLU A 498 32.44 23.94 -30.48
C GLU A 498 33.86 23.45 -30.77
N CYS A 499 34.12 22.14 -30.67
CA CYS A 499 35.49 21.62 -30.77
C CYS A 499 35.61 20.28 -31.52
N GLY A 500 34.53 19.77 -32.11
CA GLY A 500 34.52 18.55 -32.93
C GLY A 500 34.72 17.22 -32.19
N ARG A 501 35.02 17.23 -30.88
CA ARG A 501 35.17 16.02 -30.06
C ARG A 501 33.82 15.30 -29.93
N MET A 502 33.82 13.97 -29.92
CA MET A 502 32.60 13.20 -29.60
C MET A 502 32.14 13.52 -28.19
N MET A 503 30.87 13.90 -28.05
CA MET A 503 30.29 14.22 -26.75
C MET A 503 30.10 12.94 -25.95
N VAL A 504 30.16 13.08 -24.63
CA VAL A 504 30.01 11.96 -23.70
C VAL A 504 28.74 12.11 -22.87
N ILE A 505 28.11 10.99 -22.50
CA ILE A 505 26.88 10.99 -21.71
C ILE A 505 27.23 11.23 -20.23
N LYS A 506 26.70 12.32 -19.66
CA LYS A 506 26.83 12.68 -18.24
C LYS A 506 25.49 12.73 -17.53
N TYR A 507 25.51 12.57 -16.21
CA TYR A 507 24.33 12.62 -15.36
C TYR A 507 24.21 13.99 -14.68
N GLY A 508 23.10 14.68 -14.92
CA GLY A 508 22.80 15.99 -14.35
C GLY A 508 21.50 15.99 -13.52
N PRO A 509 21.13 17.13 -12.92
CA PRO A 509 19.89 17.28 -12.16
C PRO A 509 18.61 16.98 -12.97
N HIS A 510 18.70 17.10 -14.29
CA HIS A 510 17.61 16.89 -15.25
C HIS A 510 17.68 15.54 -15.98
N GLY A 511 18.61 14.64 -15.61
CA GLY A 511 18.80 13.36 -16.27
C GLY A 511 20.11 13.28 -17.06
N LYS A 512 20.19 12.29 -17.95
CA LYS A 512 21.30 12.14 -18.89
C LYS A 512 21.35 13.35 -19.83
N PHE A 513 22.55 13.86 -20.07
CA PHE A 513 22.82 14.92 -21.05
C PHE A 513 24.17 14.66 -21.72
N LEU A 514 24.36 15.19 -22.91
CA LEU A 514 25.62 15.13 -23.60
C LEU A 514 26.49 16.30 -23.14
N ALA A 515 27.74 16.02 -22.78
CA ALA A 515 28.73 17.03 -22.42
C ALA A 515 29.98 16.88 -23.29
N CYS A 516 30.64 17.99 -23.61
CA CYS A 516 31.95 17.91 -24.24
C CYS A 516 32.97 17.29 -23.26
N PRO A 517 33.77 16.29 -23.68
CA PRO A 517 34.85 15.75 -22.84
C PRO A 517 35.96 16.78 -22.60
N GLY A 518 35.99 17.89 -23.34
CA GLY A 518 36.95 18.97 -23.23
C GLY A 518 36.75 19.96 -22.08
N PHE A 519 35.88 19.67 -21.11
CA PHE A 519 35.68 20.54 -19.97
C PHE A 519 36.96 20.59 -19.10
N PRO A 520 37.45 21.77 -18.65
CA PRO A 520 36.76 23.07 -18.62
C PRO A 520 36.96 23.97 -19.86
N GLU A 521 37.79 23.58 -20.82
CA GLU A 521 38.15 24.37 -22.01
C GLU A 521 36.98 24.51 -23.01
N CYS A 522 36.14 23.49 -23.11
CA CYS A 522 34.90 23.52 -23.88
C CYS A 522 33.73 23.12 -22.98
N LYS A 523 32.75 24.02 -22.85
CA LYS A 523 31.60 23.87 -21.93
C LYS A 523 30.31 23.47 -22.64
N ASN A 524 30.37 23.13 -23.93
CA ASN A 524 29.21 22.73 -24.71
C ASN A 524 28.49 21.52 -24.10
N THR A 525 27.16 21.61 -23.99
CA THR A 525 26.28 20.55 -23.53
C THR A 525 25.03 20.47 -24.40
N LYS A 526 24.53 19.27 -24.67
CA LYS A 526 23.30 19.04 -25.43
C LYS A 526 22.34 18.11 -24.68
N PRO A 527 21.02 18.19 -24.93
CA PRO A 527 20.08 17.18 -24.44
C PRO A 527 20.43 15.80 -24.99
N TYR A 528 20.41 14.77 -24.15
CA TYR A 528 20.51 13.38 -24.60
C TYR A 528 19.10 12.85 -24.89
N LEU A 529 18.82 12.54 -26.15
CA LEU A 529 17.57 11.91 -26.56
C LEU A 529 17.75 10.39 -26.55
N GLU A 530 17.36 9.75 -25.44
CA GLU A 530 17.50 8.30 -25.26
C GLU A 530 16.53 7.55 -26.17
N LYS A 531 17.01 7.12 -27.34
CA LYS A 531 16.26 6.31 -28.29
C LYS A 531 16.06 4.91 -27.72
N ILE A 532 14.84 4.38 -27.83
CA ILE A 532 14.53 3.04 -27.30
C ILE A 532 14.80 1.89 -28.27
N GLY A 533 15.21 2.21 -29.50
CA GLY A 533 15.45 1.23 -30.57
C GLY A 533 14.17 0.71 -31.24
N VAL A 534 13.03 1.39 -31.07
CA VAL A 534 11.75 1.00 -31.67
C VAL A 534 11.19 2.17 -32.48
N ALA A 535 10.77 1.88 -33.71
CA ALA A 535 10.16 2.85 -34.60
C ALA A 535 8.76 3.25 -34.12
N CYS A 536 8.42 4.53 -34.30
CA CYS A 536 7.13 5.10 -33.97
C CYS A 536 6.06 4.47 -34.85
N PRO A 537 5.01 3.84 -34.29
CA PRO A 537 3.98 3.18 -35.08
C PRO A 537 3.13 4.16 -35.91
N LYS A 538 3.16 5.47 -35.61
CA LYS A 538 2.45 6.49 -36.40
C LYS A 538 3.24 7.03 -37.60
N CYS A 539 4.57 7.18 -37.49
CA CYS A 539 5.37 7.89 -38.50
C CYS A 539 6.71 7.23 -38.86
N GLY A 540 7.03 6.07 -38.28
CA GLY A 540 8.26 5.32 -38.55
C GLY A 540 9.55 5.89 -37.95
N LYS A 541 9.53 7.09 -37.38
CA LYS A 541 10.71 7.73 -36.74
C LYS A 541 11.01 7.17 -35.36
N ASP A 542 12.19 7.45 -34.81
CA ASP A 542 12.60 6.93 -33.51
C ASP A 542 11.68 7.37 -32.35
N LEU A 543 11.39 6.43 -31.46
CA LEU A 543 10.82 6.73 -30.15
C LEU A 543 11.93 7.03 -29.14
N ILE A 544 11.67 8.02 -28.29
CA ILE A 544 12.59 8.47 -27.25
C ILE A 544 11.94 8.42 -25.87
N VAL A 545 12.77 8.24 -24.85
CA VAL A 545 12.33 8.37 -23.44
C VAL A 545 12.06 9.85 -23.14
N ARG A 546 10.89 10.13 -22.55
CA ARG A 546 10.46 11.46 -22.09
C ARG A 546 9.96 11.38 -20.66
N ARG A 547 9.74 12.55 -20.04
CA ARG A 547 9.31 12.66 -18.65
C ARG A 547 8.21 13.71 -18.47
N THR A 548 7.27 13.42 -17.57
CA THR A 548 6.30 14.42 -17.11
C THR A 548 6.99 15.50 -16.28
N LYS A 549 6.31 16.63 -16.03
CA LYS A 549 6.80 17.69 -15.12
C LYS A 549 7.16 17.15 -13.73
N LYS A 550 6.49 16.08 -13.28
CA LYS A 550 6.75 15.44 -11.99
C LYS A 550 7.84 14.39 -12.04
N GLY A 551 8.21 13.90 -13.23
CA GLY A 551 9.33 12.96 -13.43
C GLY A 551 8.92 11.53 -13.77
N ARG A 552 7.63 11.25 -14.04
CA ARG A 552 7.18 9.94 -14.52
C ARG A 552 7.68 9.73 -15.95
N ARG A 553 8.25 8.56 -16.23
CA ARG A 553 8.74 8.17 -17.55
C ARG A 553 7.58 7.87 -18.51
N PHE A 554 7.72 8.30 -19.75
CA PHE A 554 6.88 7.86 -20.87
C PHE A 554 7.72 7.81 -22.16
N TYR A 555 7.18 7.22 -23.21
CA TYR A 555 7.85 7.05 -24.50
C TYR A 555 7.11 7.90 -25.53
N GLY A 556 7.81 8.78 -26.23
CA GLY A 556 7.21 9.68 -27.21
C GLY A 556 8.00 9.72 -28.51
N CYS A 557 7.33 10.13 -29.60
CA CYS A 557 8.03 10.34 -30.86
C CYS A 557 9.10 11.42 -30.74
N ILE A 558 10.24 11.22 -31.41
CA ILE A 558 11.30 12.24 -31.52
C ILE A 558 10.80 13.52 -32.21
N ASP A 559 9.81 13.37 -33.08
CA ASP A 559 9.27 14.39 -33.99
C ASP A 559 8.16 15.25 -33.39
N PHE A 560 7.86 15.12 -32.09
CA PHE A 560 6.87 15.97 -31.42
C PHE A 560 7.27 17.47 -31.53
N PRO A 561 6.35 18.39 -31.87
CA PRO A 561 4.89 18.24 -31.86
C PRO A 561 4.24 17.69 -33.14
N GLU A 562 4.98 17.48 -34.23
CA GLU A 562 4.44 17.01 -35.51
C GLU A 562 3.90 15.57 -35.44
N CYS A 563 4.47 14.76 -34.54
CA CYS A 563 3.95 13.44 -34.20
C CYS A 563 3.63 13.37 -32.69
N ASP A 564 2.36 13.21 -32.37
CA ASP A 564 1.81 13.19 -31.01
C ASP A 564 1.83 11.79 -30.36
N TYR A 565 2.46 10.79 -30.99
CA TYR A 565 2.51 9.44 -30.45
C TYR A 565 3.18 9.43 -29.08
N MET A 566 2.48 8.86 -28.10
CA MET A 566 2.96 8.65 -26.74
C MET A 566 2.49 7.30 -26.19
N SER A 567 3.33 6.68 -25.38
CA SER A 567 3.03 5.43 -24.68
C SER A 567 3.58 5.48 -23.26
N TRP A 568 2.79 5.00 -22.29
CA TRP A 568 3.24 4.85 -20.91
C TRP A 568 4.09 3.60 -20.69
N THR A 569 3.84 2.54 -21.47
CA THR A 569 4.60 1.29 -21.46
C THR A 569 5.68 1.31 -22.53
N ARG A 570 6.84 0.70 -22.26
CA ARG A 570 7.90 0.58 -23.26
C ARG A 570 7.39 -0.22 -24.47
N PRO A 571 7.30 0.38 -25.67
CA PRO A 571 6.95 -0.37 -26.88
C PRO A 571 8.05 -1.39 -27.19
N SER A 572 7.65 -2.59 -27.64
CA SER A 572 8.55 -3.59 -28.23
C SER A 572 8.17 -3.79 -29.71
N GLU A 573 9.10 -4.30 -30.53
CA GLU A 573 8.86 -4.58 -31.96
C GLU A 573 7.69 -5.56 -32.18
N GLU A 574 7.44 -6.50 -31.26
CA GLU A 574 6.29 -7.41 -31.32
C GLU A 574 4.98 -6.76 -30.87
N LYS A 575 5.00 -5.86 -29.87
CA LYS A 575 3.79 -5.18 -29.37
C LYS A 575 3.29 -4.11 -30.35
N SER A 576 4.17 -3.44 -31.10
CA SER A 576 3.78 -2.41 -32.07
C SER A 576 2.87 -2.93 -33.18
N LEU A 577 3.07 -4.18 -33.63
CA LEU A 577 2.24 -4.84 -34.64
C LEU A 577 0.84 -5.20 -34.14
N LYS A 578 0.67 -5.48 -32.84
CA LYS A 578 -0.65 -5.77 -32.25
C LYS A 578 -1.45 -4.50 -31.95
N THR A 579 -0.80 -3.42 -31.51
CA THR A 579 -1.49 -2.16 -31.19
C THR A 579 -2.06 -1.48 -32.44
N ILE A 580 -1.43 -1.63 -33.62
CA ILE A 580 -1.95 -1.06 -34.88
C ILE A 580 -3.25 -1.76 -35.34
N LYS A 581 -3.53 -2.98 -34.88
CA LYS A 581 -4.80 -3.68 -35.16
C LYS A 581 -5.93 -3.37 -34.15
N LEU A 582 -5.66 -2.56 -33.12
CA LEU A 582 -6.54 -2.30 -31.97
C LEU A 582 -7.06 -0.84 -31.90
N VAL A 583 -7.06 -0.11 -33.02
CA VAL A 583 -7.77 1.19 -33.14
C VAL A 583 -8.96 1.03 -34.08
#